data_AF-A0A0F3RAA7-F1
#
_entry.id   AF-A0A0F3RAA7-F1
#
_cell.length_a   1.000
_cell.length_b   1.000
_cell.length_c   1.000
_cell.angle_alpha   90.00
_cell.angle_beta   90.00
_cell.angle_gamma   90.00
#
_symmetry.space_group_name_H-M   'P 1'
#
loop_
_entity.id
_entity.type
_entity.pdbx_description
1 polymer ?
#
loop_
_entity_poly.entity_id
_entity_poly.type
_entity_poly.pdbx_seq_one_letter_code
_entity_poly.pdbx_strand_id
1 'polypeptide(L)'
;MTSVYLAASYKMLQMNEEADKLLDRFTLNKPISKTDYQYYNPLIKYSQYLYLISLHFPERLKNFDPKIVQDIALFAKDNYNSLSASYAIMASLAYADKINNVDEASIKVDYTINNQTQEVIKHQKTSLAGSKIMLDEIPANGVQEINLTSSSNGFFYQLLTSGYDKQLTENKEIVKGIEITKKYLDENNKEVSKVKLGDNITVEITMRSGSNKTLNNMVILDLLPAGFELLPDNNNVNILERTQEVMIWKPIYINNRDDRVMIFGTISDQKMTYQYKIKAVNKGIFATPAIYSEAMYDPQTYYRGTIGSIIVE
;
A
#
# COMPACT_ATOMS: atom_id res chain seq x y z
N MET A 1 15.50 13.40 11.56
CA MET A 1 14.23 13.64 12.28
C MET A 1 14.40 13.74 13.78
N THR A 2 15.30 13.00 14.43
CA THR A 2 15.54 13.09 15.89
C THR A 2 15.70 14.53 16.38
N SER A 3 16.46 15.37 15.68
CA SER A 3 16.65 16.79 16.02
C SER A 3 15.34 17.59 16.01
N VAL A 4 14.41 17.30 15.09
CA VAL A 4 13.13 18.01 14.96
C VAL A 4 12.19 17.62 16.10
N TYR A 5 12.14 16.32 16.45
CA TYR A 5 11.41 15.85 17.62
C TYR A 5 11.98 16.46 18.91
N LEU A 6 13.31 16.51 19.05
CA LEU A 6 13.94 17.12 20.23
C LEU A 6 13.64 18.63 20.30
N ALA A 7 13.68 19.33 19.17
CA ALA A 7 13.30 20.74 19.10
C ALA A 7 11.84 20.95 19.54
N ALA A 8 10.90 20.13 19.06
CA ALA A 8 9.50 20.18 19.48
C ALA A 8 9.34 19.93 20.99
N SER A 9 10.04 18.94 21.55
CA SER A 9 10.05 18.69 23.00
C SER A 9 10.61 19.88 23.79
N TYR A 10 11.70 20.48 23.34
CA TYR A 10 12.28 21.67 23.98
C TYR A 10 11.32 22.86 23.94
N LYS A 11 10.63 23.05 22.82
CA LYS A 11 9.59 24.06 22.67
C LYS A 11 8.45 23.86 23.68
N MET A 12 8.00 22.61 23.88
CA MET A 12 7.00 22.27 24.90
C MET A 12 7.49 22.54 26.33
N LEU A 13 8.79 22.37 26.58
CA LEU A 13 9.46 22.67 27.85
C LEU A 13 9.86 24.14 28.01
N GLN A 14 9.40 25.03 27.11
CA GLN A 14 9.73 26.47 27.11
C GLN A 14 11.22 26.81 26.89
N MET A 15 12.03 25.84 26.45
CA MET A 15 13.43 26.02 26.04
C MET A 15 13.50 26.52 24.60
N ASN A 16 12.98 27.73 24.36
CA ASN A 16 12.75 28.27 23.02
C ASN A 16 14.05 28.43 22.21
N GLU A 17 15.11 28.97 22.82
CA GLU A 17 16.37 29.23 22.12
C GLU A 17 17.06 27.93 21.68
N GLU A 18 17.07 26.92 22.54
CA GLU A 18 17.61 25.59 22.23
C GLU A 18 16.78 24.88 21.18
N ALA A 19 15.45 25.00 21.25
CA ALA A 19 14.53 24.45 20.25
C ALA A 19 14.80 25.05 18.86
N ASP A 20 14.89 26.37 18.76
CA ASP A 20 15.18 27.06 17.51
C ASP A 20 16.57 26.71 16.97
N LYS A 21 17.60 26.69 17.82
CA LYS A 21 18.96 26.26 17.44
C LYS A 21 19.00 24.85 16.85
N LEU A 22 18.25 23.91 17.42
CA LEU A 22 18.19 22.53 16.91
C LEU A 22 17.46 22.47 15.56
N LEU A 23 16.38 23.24 15.43
CA LEU A 23 15.57 23.26 14.24
C LEU A 23 16.29 23.94 13.06
N ASP A 24 16.98 25.06 13.29
CA ASP A 24 17.71 25.81 12.27
C ASP A 24 18.88 25.00 11.67
N ARG A 25 19.40 24.02 12.42
CA ARG A 25 20.43 23.08 11.93
C ARG A 25 19.86 21.93 11.08
N PHE A 26 18.54 21.75 11.06
CA PHE A 26 17.91 20.66 10.33
C PHE A 26 17.73 21.02 8.84
N THR A 27 18.14 20.10 7.96
CA THR A 27 17.98 20.25 6.51
C THR A 27 16.99 19.20 5.98
N LEU A 28 15.80 19.66 5.58
CA LEU A 28 14.71 18.78 5.15
C LEU A 28 15.01 18.05 3.84
N ASN A 29 15.64 18.73 2.89
CA ASN A 29 16.01 18.24 1.57
C ASN A 29 17.33 17.42 1.54
N LYS A 30 17.96 17.18 2.71
CA LYS A 30 19.10 16.25 2.78
C LYS A 30 18.66 14.84 2.32
N PRO A 31 19.36 14.22 1.35
CA PRO A 31 19.03 12.88 0.89
C PRO A 31 18.94 11.90 2.06
N ILE A 32 17.95 11.03 2.02
CA ILE A 32 17.90 9.88 2.92
C ILE A 32 19.01 8.95 2.43
N SER A 33 20.07 8.79 3.22
CA SER A 33 21.05 7.73 2.98
C SER A 33 20.28 6.42 2.84
N LYS A 34 20.70 5.52 1.95
CA LYS A 34 20.16 4.15 1.90
C LYS A 34 20.46 3.45 3.22
N THR A 35 19.65 3.71 4.24
CA THR A 35 19.68 3.07 5.54
C THR A 35 18.87 1.80 5.44
N ASP A 36 19.24 0.79 6.23
CA ASP A 36 18.42 -0.42 6.38
C ASP A 36 17.08 -0.15 7.11
N TYR A 37 16.82 1.10 7.50
CA TYR A 37 15.61 1.50 8.20
C TYR A 37 14.44 1.70 7.23
N GLN A 38 13.73 0.60 6.95
CA GLN A 38 12.60 0.54 6.01
C GLN A 38 11.40 1.42 6.41
N TYR A 39 11.31 1.85 7.67
CA TYR A 39 10.22 2.68 8.19
C TYR A 39 10.44 4.19 7.96
N TYR A 40 11.40 4.58 7.13
CA TYR A 40 11.72 5.98 6.90
C TYR A 40 11.93 6.27 5.42
N ASN A 41 11.01 7.06 4.88
CA ASN A 41 10.99 7.47 3.48
C ASN A 41 10.71 8.99 3.37
N PRO A 42 10.83 9.58 2.16
CA PRO A 42 10.60 11.02 1.98
C PRO A 42 9.23 11.49 2.46
N LEU A 43 8.16 10.72 2.22
CA LEU A 43 6.81 11.05 2.66
C LEU A 43 6.73 11.17 4.18
N ILE A 44 7.28 10.20 4.92
CA ILE A 44 7.33 10.22 6.39
C ILE A 44 8.15 11.43 6.87
N LYS A 45 9.35 11.64 6.32
CA LYS A 45 10.24 12.73 6.71
C LYS A 45 9.57 14.10 6.57
N TYR A 46 9.00 14.37 5.40
CA TYR A 46 8.37 15.65 5.08
C TYR A 46 7.09 15.86 5.89
N SER A 47 6.28 14.80 6.02
CA SER A 47 5.04 14.88 6.79
C SER A 47 5.30 15.07 8.29
N GLN A 48 6.24 14.33 8.89
CA GLN A 48 6.62 14.52 10.29
C GLN A 48 7.16 15.93 10.54
N TYR A 49 8.00 16.45 9.63
CA TYR A 49 8.49 17.83 9.75
C TYR A 49 7.35 18.84 9.73
N LEU A 50 6.48 18.78 8.71
CA LEU A 50 5.34 19.69 8.59
C LEU A 50 4.40 19.60 9.80
N TYR A 51 4.12 18.38 10.28
CA TYR A 51 3.30 18.15 11.45
C TYR A 51 3.87 18.83 12.70
N LEU A 52 5.15 18.58 13.02
CA LEU A 52 5.80 19.12 14.21
C LEU A 52 5.93 20.65 14.16
N ILE A 53 6.26 21.21 13.00
CA ILE A 53 6.32 22.67 12.81
C ILE A 53 4.95 23.29 12.98
N SER A 54 3.91 22.68 12.41
CA SER A 54 2.55 23.21 12.55
C SER A 54 2.07 23.20 14.00
N LEU A 55 2.44 22.18 14.78
CA LEU A 55 2.02 22.11 16.18
C LEU A 55 2.82 23.02 17.11
N HIS A 56 4.14 23.08 16.95
CA HIS A 56 5.02 23.65 17.97
C HIS A 56 5.73 24.93 17.53
N PHE A 57 5.83 25.17 16.22
CA PHE A 57 6.49 26.34 15.65
C PHE A 57 5.60 27.06 14.60
N PRO A 58 4.32 27.35 14.90
CA PRO A 58 3.40 27.94 13.94
C PRO A 58 3.89 29.29 13.39
N GLU A 59 4.73 30.02 14.13
CA GLU A 59 5.39 31.24 13.68
C GLU A 59 6.25 31.04 12.43
N ARG A 60 6.85 29.85 12.27
CA ARG A 60 7.68 29.49 11.11
C ARG A 60 6.84 29.28 9.86
N LEU A 61 5.53 29.05 9.99
CA LEU A 61 4.63 28.87 8.84
C LEU A 61 4.48 30.13 7.98
N LYS A 62 4.76 31.32 8.53
CA LYS A 62 4.67 32.59 7.78
C LYS A 62 5.66 32.68 6.61
N ASN A 63 6.82 32.04 6.73
CA ASN A 63 7.87 32.01 5.71
C ASN A 63 8.06 30.59 5.14
N PHE A 64 7.04 29.75 5.25
CA PHE A 64 7.12 28.35 4.87
C PHE A 64 7.08 28.18 3.36
N ASP A 65 7.97 27.33 2.84
CA ASP A 65 8.00 27.00 1.42
C ASP A 65 6.78 26.11 1.06
N PRO A 66 5.81 26.62 0.28
CA PRO A 66 4.61 25.85 -0.09
C PRO A 66 4.95 24.60 -0.90
N LYS A 67 6.16 24.52 -1.48
CA LYS A 67 6.65 23.32 -2.16
C LYS A 67 6.70 22.10 -1.23
N ILE A 68 6.87 22.27 0.08
CA ILE A 68 6.89 21.13 1.01
C ILE A 68 5.55 20.38 0.99
N VAL A 69 4.42 21.09 0.90
CA VAL A 69 3.09 20.47 0.79
C VAL A 69 2.93 19.79 -0.57
N GLN A 70 3.44 20.40 -1.63
CA GLN A 70 3.46 19.79 -2.97
C GLN A 70 4.30 18.51 -2.99
N ASP A 71 5.48 18.52 -2.36
CA ASP A 71 6.37 17.37 -2.25
C ASP A 71 5.68 16.22 -1.48
N ILE A 72 4.97 16.51 -0.38
CA ILE A 72 4.16 15.51 0.34
C ILE A 72 3.12 14.88 -0.59
N ALA A 73 2.37 15.69 -1.33
CA ALA A 73 1.36 15.19 -2.28
C ALA A 73 2.00 14.34 -3.39
N LEU A 74 3.14 14.76 -3.93
CA LEU A 74 3.90 14.02 -4.94
C LEU A 74 4.39 12.67 -4.40
N PHE A 75 4.95 12.64 -3.19
CA PHE A 75 5.41 11.39 -2.58
C PHE A 75 4.27 10.44 -2.24
N ALA A 76 3.08 10.96 -1.95
CA ALA A 76 1.88 10.18 -1.67
C ALA A 76 1.21 9.60 -2.92
N LYS A 77 1.58 10.01 -4.13
CA LYS A 77 0.89 9.58 -5.36
C LYS A 77 1.01 8.07 -5.61
N ASP A 78 2.22 7.51 -5.52
CA ASP A 78 2.50 6.15 -6.01
C ASP A 78 3.27 5.28 -4.99
N ASN A 79 3.60 5.79 -3.80
CA ASN A 79 4.49 5.09 -2.88
C ASN A 79 4.20 5.39 -1.40
N TYR A 80 2.99 5.07 -0.96
CA TYR A 80 2.62 5.17 0.45
C TYR A 80 2.28 3.81 1.05
N ASN A 81 2.49 3.70 2.36
CA ASN A 81 2.03 2.61 3.20
C ASN A 81 1.21 3.22 4.35
N SER A 82 0.61 2.38 5.20
CA SER A 82 -0.24 2.86 6.30
C SER A 82 0.49 3.84 7.22
N LEU A 83 1.79 3.64 7.48
CA LEU A 83 2.59 4.53 8.31
C LEU A 83 2.81 5.89 7.65
N SER A 84 3.26 5.92 6.40
CA SER A 84 3.50 7.19 5.69
C SER A 84 2.21 7.96 5.40
N ALA A 85 1.12 7.26 5.08
CA ALA A 85 -0.22 7.84 4.93
C ALA A 85 -0.70 8.49 6.23
N SER A 86 -0.53 7.81 7.38
CA SER A 86 -0.94 8.37 8.68
C SER A 86 -0.24 9.70 8.99
N TYR A 87 1.07 9.78 8.76
CA TYR A 87 1.83 11.03 8.94
C TYR A 87 1.38 12.11 7.96
N ALA A 88 1.15 11.77 6.69
CA ALA A 88 0.70 12.72 5.68
C ALA A 88 -0.67 13.32 6.03
N ILE A 89 -1.60 12.51 6.55
CA ILE A 89 -2.91 12.95 7.02
C ILE A 89 -2.74 13.88 8.23
N MET A 90 -1.98 13.46 9.25
CA MET A 90 -1.75 14.28 10.44
C MET A 90 -1.10 15.62 10.10
N ALA A 91 -0.09 15.62 9.24
CA ALA A 91 0.60 16.81 8.79
C ALA A 91 -0.33 17.78 8.05
N SER A 92 -1.11 17.25 7.10
CA SER A 92 -2.09 18.03 6.33
C SER A 92 -3.14 18.67 7.23
N LEU A 93 -3.69 17.91 8.18
CA LEU A 93 -4.70 18.41 9.11
C LEU A 93 -4.15 19.51 10.03
N ALA A 94 -2.96 19.30 10.59
CA ALA A 94 -2.29 20.26 11.48
C ALA A 94 -1.87 21.53 10.74
N TYR A 95 -1.30 21.39 9.55
CA TYR A 95 -0.94 22.54 8.71
C TYR A 95 -2.18 23.37 8.34
N ALA A 96 -3.23 22.70 7.87
CA ALA A 96 -4.49 23.36 7.51
C ALA A 96 -5.18 24.05 8.71
N ASP A 97 -4.95 23.58 9.94
CA ASP A 97 -5.43 24.24 11.16
C ASP A 97 -4.70 25.56 11.47
N LYS A 98 -3.42 25.67 11.12
CA LYS A 98 -2.61 26.85 11.46
C LYS A 98 -2.63 27.96 10.44
N ILE A 99 -2.69 27.62 9.16
CA ILE A 99 -2.66 28.65 8.11
C ILE A 99 -3.96 29.45 8.05
N ASN A 100 -5.06 28.98 8.68
CA ASN A 100 -6.34 29.69 8.76
C ASN A 100 -6.82 30.31 7.43
N ASN A 101 -6.46 29.68 6.30
CA ASN A 101 -6.89 30.11 4.97
C ASN A 101 -8.28 29.55 4.70
N VAL A 102 -9.30 30.30 5.15
CA VAL A 102 -10.70 30.00 4.88
C VAL A 102 -11.24 31.07 3.94
N ASP A 103 -10.87 30.98 2.67
CA ASP A 103 -11.65 31.63 1.63
C ASP A 103 -12.84 30.70 1.32
N GLU A 104 -14.04 31.27 1.18
CA GLU A 104 -15.17 30.53 0.61
C GLU A 104 -14.81 30.18 -0.83
N ALA A 105 -14.51 28.90 -1.08
CA ALA A 105 -14.25 28.38 -2.40
C ALA A 105 -15.41 27.45 -2.79
N SER A 106 -15.98 27.64 -3.98
CA SER A 106 -16.89 26.69 -4.60
C SER A 106 -16.15 25.93 -5.68
N ILE A 107 -16.26 24.60 -5.69
CA ILE A 107 -15.72 23.75 -6.76
C ILE A 107 -16.92 23.18 -7.54
N LYS A 108 -17.00 23.52 -8.84
CA LYS A 108 -17.92 22.90 -9.80
C LYS A 108 -17.24 21.69 -10.43
N VAL A 109 -17.97 20.57 -10.51
CA VAL A 109 -17.53 19.33 -11.15
C VAL A 109 -18.50 19.01 -12.30
N ASP A 110 -18.03 19.15 -13.54
CA ASP A 110 -18.80 18.78 -14.73
C ASP A 110 -18.21 17.51 -15.33
N TYR A 111 -19.05 16.53 -15.69
CA TYR A 111 -18.57 15.33 -16.37
C TYR A 111 -19.47 14.93 -17.54
N THR A 112 -18.88 14.37 -18.59
CA THR A 112 -19.58 14.02 -19.83
C THR A 112 -19.74 12.51 -19.96
N ILE A 113 -20.98 12.03 -20.12
CA ILE A 113 -21.32 10.62 -20.41
C ILE A 113 -22.22 10.58 -21.65
N ASN A 114 -21.91 9.74 -22.63
CA ASN A 114 -22.71 9.56 -23.85
C ASN A 114 -23.04 10.88 -24.59
N ASN A 115 -22.07 11.78 -24.69
CA ASN A 115 -22.23 13.13 -25.27
C ASN A 115 -23.29 14.00 -24.56
N GLN A 116 -23.71 13.63 -23.36
CA GLN A 116 -24.52 14.47 -22.47
C GLN A 116 -23.66 14.93 -21.30
N THR A 117 -23.55 16.23 -21.13
CA THR A 117 -22.90 16.83 -19.96
C THR A 117 -23.84 16.73 -18.78
N GLN A 118 -23.37 16.08 -17.72
CA GLN A 118 -23.99 16.12 -16.41
C GLN A 118 -23.26 17.19 -15.59
N GLU A 119 -24.01 18.12 -15.02
CA GLU A 119 -23.47 19.16 -14.16
C GLU A 119 -23.74 18.79 -12.70
N VAL A 120 -22.69 18.70 -11.90
CA VAL A 120 -22.80 18.56 -10.44
C VAL A 120 -22.12 19.76 -9.80
N ILE A 121 -22.94 20.70 -9.32
CA ILE A 121 -22.45 21.87 -8.60
C ILE A 121 -22.43 21.52 -7.10
N LYS A 122 -21.23 21.34 -6.53
CA LYS A 122 -21.06 21.18 -5.09
C LYS A 122 -20.68 22.52 -4.47
N HIS A 123 -21.57 23.02 -3.62
CA HIS A 123 -21.24 24.10 -2.71
C HIS A 123 -20.94 23.47 -1.35
N GLN A 124 -19.68 23.52 -0.93
CA GLN A 124 -19.34 23.28 0.46
C GLN A 124 -18.68 24.54 1.00
N LYS A 125 -19.30 25.14 2.03
CA LYS A 125 -18.63 26.16 2.82
C LYS A 125 -17.45 25.49 3.49
N THR A 126 -16.23 25.77 3.03
CA THR A 126 -15.01 25.31 3.68
C THR A 126 -15.02 25.90 5.09
N SER A 127 -15.30 25.10 6.12
CA SER A 127 -15.26 25.54 7.51
C SER A 127 -14.17 24.79 8.24
N LEU A 128 -13.48 25.48 9.16
CA LEU A 128 -12.50 24.85 10.06
C LEU A 128 -13.14 23.79 10.97
N ALA A 129 -14.44 23.92 11.22
CA ALA A 129 -15.27 22.89 11.84
C ALA A 129 -16.02 22.11 10.75
N GLY A 130 -15.61 20.88 10.45
CA GLY A 130 -16.19 20.04 9.40
C GLY A 130 -15.13 19.35 8.53
N SER A 131 -15.56 18.60 7.52
CA SER A 131 -14.64 17.96 6.56
C SER A 131 -13.91 19.04 5.74
N LYS A 132 -12.58 19.05 5.79
CA LYS A 132 -11.72 19.95 5.00
C LYS A 132 -11.54 19.51 3.53
N ILE A 133 -12.30 18.49 3.11
CA ILE A 133 -12.21 17.83 1.81
C ILE A 133 -13.61 17.79 1.23
N MET A 134 -13.75 18.34 0.02
CA MET A 134 -14.95 18.15 -0.80
C MET A 134 -14.83 16.80 -1.50
N LEU A 135 -15.80 15.91 -1.27
CA LEU A 135 -15.88 14.61 -1.93
C LEU A 135 -17.08 14.60 -2.87
N ASP A 136 -16.88 14.03 -4.05
CA ASP A 136 -17.95 13.73 -4.98
C ASP A 136 -17.72 12.36 -5.63
N GLU A 137 -18.82 11.67 -5.92
CA GLU A 137 -18.80 10.36 -6.56
C GLU A 137 -19.19 10.52 -8.02
N ILE A 138 -18.26 10.19 -8.91
CA ILE A 138 -18.47 10.22 -10.35
C ILE A 138 -18.68 8.77 -10.84
N PRO A 139 -19.66 8.48 -11.70
CA PRO A 139 -19.83 7.15 -12.27
C PRO A 139 -18.56 6.66 -12.97
N ALA A 140 -18.09 5.46 -12.64
CA ALA A 140 -16.85 4.92 -13.20
C ALA A 140 -16.95 4.56 -14.70
N ASN A 141 -18.15 4.29 -15.21
CA ASN A 141 -18.36 3.82 -16.58
C ASN A 141 -18.90 4.93 -17.49
N GLY A 142 -18.27 5.12 -18.65
CA GLY A 142 -18.77 5.99 -19.71
C GLY A 142 -18.41 7.47 -19.56
N VAL A 143 -17.68 7.85 -18.51
CA VAL A 143 -17.16 9.21 -18.33
C VAL A 143 -15.99 9.45 -19.26
N GLN A 144 -16.11 10.45 -20.11
CA GLN A 144 -15.10 10.81 -21.11
C GLN A 144 -14.22 11.98 -20.66
N GLU A 145 -14.79 12.89 -19.89
CA GLU A 145 -14.15 14.14 -19.47
C GLU A 145 -14.67 14.54 -18.10
N ILE A 146 -13.79 15.11 -17.28
CA ILE A 146 -14.10 15.71 -15.97
C ILE A 146 -13.49 17.11 -15.97
N ASN A 147 -14.33 18.13 -15.82
CA ASN A 147 -13.96 19.53 -15.73
C ASN A 147 -14.15 20.02 -14.29
N LEU A 148 -13.09 20.59 -13.73
CA LEU A 148 -13.08 21.14 -12.37
C LEU A 148 -12.89 22.65 -12.44
N THR A 149 -13.85 23.40 -11.91
CA THR A 149 -13.78 24.88 -11.86
C THR A 149 -13.87 25.34 -10.42
N SER A 150 -12.89 26.11 -9.96
CA SER A 150 -12.89 26.71 -8.61
C SER A 150 -13.14 28.20 -8.67
N SER A 151 -13.84 28.75 -7.68
CA SER A 151 -13.90 30.20 -7.45
C SER A 151 -12.61 30.77 -6.82
N SER A 152 -11.69 29.92 -6.36
CA SER A 152 -10.38 30.31 -5.83
C SER A 152 -9.29 30.28 -6.91
N ASN A 153 -8.25 31.09 -6.74
CA ASN A 153 -7.08 31.16 -7.64
C ASN A 153 -6.18 29.90 -7.61
N GLY A 154 -6.58 28.84 -6.92
CA GLY A 154 -5.84 27.58 -6.83
C GLY A 154 -6.53 26.57 -5.92
N PHE A 155 -6.55 25.31 -6.35
CA PHE A 155 -7.03 24.17 -5.56
C PHE A 155 -6.21 22.91 -5.90
N PHE A 156 -6.14 21.99 -4.94
CA PHE A 156 -5.63 20.64 -5.16
C PHE A 156 -6.81 19.70 -5.31
N TYR A 157 -6.68 18.71 -6.19
CA TYR A 157 -7.68 17.65 -6.34
C TYR A 157 -7.00 16.29 -6.42
N GLN A 158 -7.73 15.25 -6.06
CA GLN A 158 -7.35 13.87 -6.26
C GLN A 158 -8.52 13.14 -6.89
N LEU A 159 -8.27 12.47 -8.02
CA LEU A 159 -9.24 11.56 -8.63
C LEU A 159 -8.88 10.14 -8.21
N LEU A 160 -9.80 9.48 -7.50
CA LEU A 160 -9.65 8.10 -7.07
C LEU A 160 -10.59 7.21 -7.87
N THR A 161 -10.02 6.20 -8.53
CA THR A 161 -10.78 5.16 -9.24
C THR A 161 -10.48 3.81 -8.59
N SER A 162 -11.51 3.03 -8.31
CA SER A 162 -11.36 1.67 -7.76
C SER A 162 -12.32 0.71 -8.45
N GLY A 163 -11.91 -0.54 -8.59
CA GLY A 163 -12.69 -1.58 -9.26
C GLY A 163 -11.83 -2.79 -9.62
N TYR A 164 -12.47 -3.76 -10.27
CA TYR A 164 -11.80 -4.93 -10.84
C TYR A 164 -11.83 -4.86 -12.35
N ASP A 165 -10.72 -5.22 -12.98
CA ASP A 165 -10.67 -5.39 -14.43
C ASP A 165 -11.65 -6.48 -14.86
N LYS A 166 -12.59 -6.15 -15.75
CA LYS A 166 -13.52 -7.14 -16.33
C LYS A 166 -12.78 -8.16 -17.19
N GLN A 167 -11.74 -7.71 -17.87
CA GLN A 167 -10.83 -8.52 -18.67
C GLN A 167 -9.42 -7.99 -18.44
N LEU A 168 -8.49 -8.87 -18.11
CA LEU A 168 -7.08 -8.50 -18.05
C LEU A 168 -6.57 -8.27 -19.47
N THR A 169 -6.03 -7.08 -19.74
CA THR A 169 -5.41 -6.77 -21.03
C THR A 169 -4.22 -7.69 -21.30
N GLU A 170 -3.45 -8.03 -20.25
CA GLU A 170 -2.34 -8.98 -20.33
C GLU A 170 -2.19 -9.78 -19.01
N ASN A 171 -2.25 -11.12 -19.09
CA ASN A 171 -1.98 -12.01 -17.96
C ASN A 171 -0.47 -12.31 -17.87
N LYS A 172 0.31 -11.27 -17.55
CA LYS A 172 1.77 -11.36 -17.40
C LYS A 172 2.19 -11.16 -15.95
N GLU A 173 3.22 -11.94 -15.59
CA GLU A 173 3.93 -11.79 -14.32
C GLU A 173 4.59 -10.41 -14.22
N ILE A 174 4.51 -9.80 -13.04
CA ILE A 174 5.26 -8.59 -12.69
C ILE A 174 6.23 -8.93 -11.57
N VAL A 175 7.52 -8.77 -11.84
CA VAL A 175 8.61 -9.06 -10.91
C VAL A 175 9.30 -7.75 -10.54
N LYS A 176 9.16 -7.30 -9.28
CA LYS A 176 9.84 -6.11 -8.73
C LYS A 176 10.55 -6.46 -7.44
N GLY A 177 11.80 -6.93 -7.55
CA GLY A 177 12.68 -7.18 -6.41
C GLY A 177 12.47 -8.50 -5.67
N ILE A 178 11.40 -9.23 -5.96
CA ILE A 178 11.09 -10.56 -5.41
C ILE A 178 10.65 -11.49 -6.53
N GLU A 179 11.09 -12.74 -6.47
CA GLU A 179 10.67 -13.83 -7.36
C GLU A 179 9.83 -14.82 -6.57
N ILE A 180 8.69 -15.23 -7.13
CA ILE A 180 7.79 -16.23 -6.54
C ILE A 180 7.37 -17.21 -7.62
N THR A 181 7.21 -18.47 -7.24
CA THR A 181 6.56 -19.51 -8.04
C THR A 181 5.53 -20.20 -7.17
N LYS A 182 4.30 -20.33 -7.68
CA LYS A 182 3.20 -21.05 -7.02
C LYS A 182 2.85 -22.29 -7.81
N LYS A 183 2.70 -23.42 -7.13
CA LYS A 183 2.27 -24.71 -7.71
C LYS A 183 1.16 -25.34 -6.88
N TYR A 184 0.32 -26.11 -7.53
CA TYR A 184 -0.62 -27.02 -6.89
C TYR A 184 -0.11 -28.43 -7.08
N LEU A 185 0.05 -29.18 -5.99
CA LEU A 185 0.63 -30.51 -5.97
C LEU A 185 -0.39 -31.52 -5.44
N ASP A 186 -0.45 -32.70 -6.05
CA ASP A 186 -1.20 -33.83 -5.52
C ASP A 186 -0.50 -34.49 -4.31
N GLU A 187 -1.08 -35.55 -3.78
CA GLU A 187 -0.52 -36.34 -2.67
C GLU A 187 0.85 -36.97 -2.98
N ASN A 188 1.22 -37.08 -4.26
CA ASN A 188 2.49 -37.62 -4.74
C ASN A 188 3.50 -36.51 -5.07
N ASN A 189 3.24 -35.26 -4.66
CA ASN A 189 4.03 -34.06 -4.96
C ASN A 189 4.16 -33.76 -6.48
N LYS A 190 3.20 -34.21 -7.29
CA LYS A 190 3.16 -33.91 -8.72
C LYS A 190 2.29 -32.68 -8.99
N GLU A 191 2.77 -31.80 -9.85
CA GLU A 191 2.03 -30.61 -10.26
C GLU A 191 0.73 -30.99 -10.98
N VAL A 192 -0.39 -30.40 -10.55
CA VAL A 192 -1.73 -30.67 -11.04
C VAL A 192 -2.49 -29.40 -11.40
N SER A 193 -3.27 -29.47 -12.47
CA SER A 193 -4.29 -28.47 -12.85
C SER A 193 -5.70 -29.06 -12.87
N LYS A 194 -5.83 -30.34 -12.53
CA LYS A 194 -7.08 -31.10 -12.49
C LYS A 194 -7.04 -32.08 -11.32
N VAL A 195 -8.10 -32.08 -10.52
CA VAL A 195 -8.25 -32.88 -9.30
C VAL A 195 -9.68 -33.40 -9.19
N LYS A 196 -9.92 -34.37 -8.32
CA LYS A 196 -11.26 -34.90 -8.03
C LYS A 196 -11.88 -34.20 -6.83
N LEU A 197 -13.20 -34.18 -6.79
CA LEU A 197 -13.95 -33.76 -5.61
C LEU A 197 -13.50 -34.56 -4.38
N GLY A 198 -13.14 -33.84 -3.31
CA GLY A 198 -12.67 -34.41 -2.06
C GLY A 198 -11.15 -34.54 -1.94
N ASP A 199 -10.40 -34.37 -3.04
CA ASP A 199 -8.94 -34.42 -3.01
C ASP A 199 -8.38 -33.30 -2.12
N ASN A 200 -7.39 -33.66 -1.30
CA ASN A 200 -6.54 -32.71 -0.61
C ASN A 200 -5.33 -32.44 -1.52
N ILE A 201 -5.05 -31.17 -1.82
CA ILE A 201 -3.88 -30.77 -2.58
C ILE A 201 -3.03 -29.80 -1.78
N THR A 202 -1.73 -29.81 -2.08
CA THR A 202 -0.75 -28.93 -1.47
C THR A 202 -0.52 -27.73 -2.38
N VAL A 203 -0.64 -26.52 -1.84
CA VAL A 203 -0.16 -25.30 -2.48
C VAL A 203 1.29 -25.09 -2.07
N GLU A 204 2.20 -25.11 -3.03
CA GLU A 204 3.61 -24.82 -2.81
C GLU A 204 3.94 -23.42 -3.32
N ILE A 205 4.48 -22.58 -2.44
CA ILE A 205 4.98 -21.25 -2.76
C ILE A 205 6.49 -21.27 -2.55
N THR A 206 7.24 -21.15 -3.64
CA THR A 206 8.70 -20.98 -3.60
C THR A 206 9.04 -19.53 -3.88
N MET A 207 9.94 -18.93 -3.10
CA MET A 207 10.27 -17.52 -3.16
C MET A 207 11.75 -17.26 -2.92
N ARG A 208 12.25 -16.15 -3.46
CA ARG A 208 13.56 -15.55 -3.10
C ARG A 208 13.58 -14.06 -3.40
N SER A 209 14.47 -13.35 -2.74
CA SER A 209 14.82 -11.99 -3.14
C SER A 209 15.44 -12.01 -4.53
N GLY A 210 15.00 -11.10 -5.40
CA GLY A 210 15.60 -10.86 -6.71
C GLY A 210 16.93 -10.11 -6.63
N SER A 211 17.42 -9.83 -5.42
CA SER A 211 18.71 -9.21 -5.14
C SER A 211 19.48 -10.02 -4.10
N ASN A 212 20.78 -9.74 -3.93
CA ASN A 212 21.60 -10.38 -2.88
C ASN A 212 21.33 -9.81 -1.48
N LYS A 213 20.10 -9.36 -1.22
CA LYS A 213 19.68 -8.75 0.03
C LYS A 213 18.45 -9.46 0.57
N THR A 214 18.42 -9.60 1.89
CA THR A 214 17.24 -10.05 2.60
C THR A 214 16.17 -8.97 2.58
N LEU A 215 14.95 -9.33 2.17
CA LEU A 215 13.77 -8.48 2.18
C LEU A 215 13.01 -8.71 3.49
N ASN A 216 12.93 -7.68 4.32
CA ASN A 216 12.15 -7.71 5.57
C ASN A 216 10.75 -7.13 5.36
N ASN A 217 9.84 -7.43 6.29
CA ASN A 217 8.45 -6.96 6.30
C ASN A 217 7.70 -7.31 5.01
N MET A 218 7.89 -8.55 4.53
CA MET A 218 7.20 -9.06 3.37
C MET A 218 5.85 -9.63 3.78
N VAL A 219 4.83 -9.38 2.94
CA VAL A 219 3.57 -10.10 2.96
C VAL A 219 3.40 -10.85 1.64
N ILE A 220 2.94 -12.09 1.72
CA ILE A 220 2.43 -12.87 0.59
C ILE A 220 0.93 -13.00 0.80
N LEU A 221 0.16 -12.54 -0.18
CA LEU A 221 -1.28 -12.71 -0.24
C LEU A 221 -1.60 -13.75 -1.31
N ASP A 222 -2.20 -14.85 -0.86
CA ASP A 222 -2.64 -15.92 -1.75
C ASP A 222 -4.15 -16.14 -1.62
N LEU A 223 -4.90 -15.69 -2.64
CA LEU A 223 -6.35 -15.92 -2.71
C LEU A 223 -6.61 -17.35 -3.20
N LEU A 224 -7.57 -18.02 -2.58
CA LEU A 224 -7.92 -19.40 -2.91
C LEU A 224 -8.86 -19.46 -4.13
N PRO A 225 -8.75 -20.49 -4.99
CA PRO A 225 -9.78 -20.75 -5.99
C PRO A 225 -11.10 -21.12 -5.30
N ALA A 226 -12.22 -20.56 -5.74
CA ALA A 226 -13.52 -20.68 -5.05
C ALA A 226 -14.06 -22.13 -4.87
N GLY A 227 -13.51 -23.10 -5.62
CA GLY A 227 -13.85 -24.52 -5.48
C GLY A 227 -13.15 -25.25 -4.33
N PHE A 228 -12.34 -24.54 -3.55
CA PHE A 228 -11.45 -25.11 -2.56
C PHE A 228 -11.61 -24.44 -1.20
N GLU A 229 -11.39 -25.21 -0.15
CA GLU A 229 -11.35 -24.73 1.24
C GLU A 229 -9.96 -24.96 1.85
N LEU A 230 -9.53 -24.04 2.71
CA LEU A 230 -8.30 -24.17 3.46
C LEU A 230 -8.42 -25.29 4.52
N LEU A 231 -7.42 -26.16 4.59
CA LEU A 231 -7.39 -27.17 5.66
C LEU A 231 -6.84 -26.57 6.98
N PRO A 232 -7.43 -26.90 8.15
CA PRO A 232 -7.00 -26.33 9.44
C PRO A 232 -5.59 -26.73 9.86
N ASP A 233 -5.14 -27.93 9.49
CA ASP A 233 -3.87 -28.53 9.94
C ASP A 233 -2.67 -28.12 9.08
N ASN A 234 -2.56 -26.82 8.80
CA ASN A 234 -1.49 -26.25 7.98
C ASN A 234 -0.27 -25.78 8.80
N ASN A 235 -0.31 -25.90 10.14
CA ASN A 235 0.82 -25.57 11.00
C ASN A 235 1.91 -26.66 11.00
N ASN A 236 1.56 -27.88 10.57
CA ASN A 236 2.42 -29.06 10.51
C ASN A 236 2.48 -29.66 9.10
N VAL A 237 2.54 -28.81 8.06
CA VAL A 237 2.79 -29.29 6.69
C VAL A 237 4.23 -29.78 6.63
N ASN A 238 4.43 -31.03 7.03
CA ASN A 238 5.66 -31.80 6.88
C ASN A 238 5.90 -32.04 5.39
N ILE A 239 6.45 -31.07 4.67
CA ILE A 239 6.74 -31.29 3.26
C ILE A 239 8.08 -30.66 2.89
N LEU A 240 8.90 -31.56 2.33
CA LEU A 240 10.31 -31.48 1.96
C LEU A 240 11.28 -31.60 3.16
N GLU A 241 11.96 -32.74 3.24
CA GLU A 241 13.30 -32.77 3.85
C GLU A 241 14.12 -31.65 3.24
N ARG A 242 14.83 -30.89 4.07
CA ARG A 242 15.73 -29.81 3.62
C ARG A 242 16.69 -30.37 2.58
N THR A 243 16.39 -30.19 1.29
CA THR A 243 17.37 -30.46 0.23
C THR A 243 18.45 -29.39 0.35
N GLN A 244 19.66 -29.67 -0.11
CA GLN A 244 20.75 -28.69 -0.02
C GLN A 244 20.45 -27.37 -0.75
N GLU A 245 19.44 -27.34 -1.63
CA GLU A 245 19.13 -26.21 -2.52
C GLU A 245 17.94 -25.33 -2.08
N VAL A 246 17.04 -25.81 -1.22
CA VAL A 246 15.81 -25.09 -0.84
C VAL A 246 15.57 -25.17 0.66
N MET A 247 15.43 -24.00 1.29
CA MET A 247 15.13 -23.90 2.73
C MET A 247 13.62 -23.85 3.00
N ILE A 248 13.19 -24.37 4.14
CA ILE A 248 11.82 -24.18 4.61
C ILE A 248 11.68 -22.73 5.08
N TRP A 249 10.74 -21.99 4.48
CA TRP A 249 10.38 -20.66 4.93
C TRP A 249 9.56 -20.75 6.21
N LYS A 250 9.97 -20.00 7.24
CA LYS A 250 9.25 -19.92 8.51
C LYS A 250 8.62 -18.52 8.63
N PRO A 251 7.30 -18.40 8.40
CA PRO A 251 6.61 -17.12 8.55
C PRO A 251 6.69 -16.62 10.00
N ILE A 252 6.74 -15.29 10.14
CA ILE A 252 6.61 -14.60 11.44
C ILE A 252 5.15 -14.64 11.90
N TYR A 253 4.22 -14.52 10.96
CA TYR A 253 2.78 -14.54 11.24
C TYR A 253 2.02 -15.04 10.02
N ILE A 254 0.90 -15.73 10.26
CA ILE A 254 0.00 -16.22 9.23
C ILE A 254 -1.42 -15.82 9.63
N ASN A 255 -2.18 -15.29 8.68
CA ASN A 255 -3.61 -15.00 8.85
C ASN A 255 -4.39 -15.78 7.79
N ASN A 256 -5.07 -16.81 8.27
CA ASN A 256 -5.91 -17.70 7.48
C ASN A 256 -7.34 -17.17 7.47
N ARG A 257 -7.94 -17.12 6.28
CA ARG A 257 -9.35 -16.81 6.05
C ARG A 257 -9.94 -17.84 5.10
N ASP A 258 -11.25 -17.83 4.96
CA ASP A 258 -11.97 -18.77 4.10
C ASP A 258 -11.58 -18.61 2.62
N ASP A 259 -11.26 -17.39 2.17
CA ASP A 259 -10.97 -17.06 0.79
C ASP A 259 -9.48 -16.80 0.49
N ARG A 260 -8.61 -16.78 1.51
CA ARG A 260 -7.20 -16.38 1.36
C ARG A 260 -6.29 -16.80 2.51
N VAL A 261 -5.01 -16.89 2.19
CA VAL A 261 -3.91 -17.01 3.15
C VAL A 261 -3.01 -15.78 3.05
N MET A 262 -2.77 -15.10 4.16
CA MET A 262 -1.79 -14.01 4.24
C MET A 262 -0.60 -14.46 5.09
N ILE A 263 0.59 -14.42 4.51
CA ILE A 263 1.81 -14.98 5.10
C ILE A 263 2.83 -13.86 5.24
N PHE A 264 3.28 -13.59 6.47
CA PHE A 264 4.16 -12.49 6.79
C PHE A 264 5.54 -13.01 7.19
N GLY A 265 6.60 -12.42 6.68
CA GLY A 265 7.95 -12.81 7.08
C GLY A 265 9.07 -12.09 6.38
N THR A 266 10.24 -12.70 6.45
CA THR A 266 11.48 -12.21 5.85
C THR A 266 11.90 -13.15 4.72
N ILE A 267 12.24 -12.59 3.56
CA ILE A 267 12.62 -13.34 2.37
C ILE A 267 14.10 -13.12 2.06
N SER A 268 14.93 -14.14 2.24
CA SER A 268 16.36 -14.11 1.87
C SER A 268 16.58 -14.17 0.36
N ASP A 269 17.83 -13.99 -0.05
CA ASP A 269 18.33 -14.24 -1.42
C ASP A 269 18.44 -15.74 -1.77
N GLN A 270 18.50 -16.61 -0.76
CA GLN A 270 18.36 -18.05 -0.91
C GLN A 270 16.90 -18.46 -1.20
N LYS A 271 16.71 -19.51 -2.00
CA LYS A 271 15.39 -20.08 -2.31
C LYS A 271 14.76 -20.66 -1.05
N MET A 272 13.52 -20.28 -0.79
CA MET A 272 12.75 -20.79 0.32
C MET A 272 11.35 -21.20 -0.11
N THR A 273 10.79 -22.20 0.58
CA THR A 273 9.47 -22.74 0.25
C THR A 273 8.55 -22.73 1.46
N TYR A 274 7.30 -22.36 1.23
CA TYR A 274 6.21 -22.50 2.18
C TYR A 274 5.07 -23.27 1.53
N GLN A 275 4.41 -24.09 2.32
CA GLN A 275 3.35 -24.96 1.83
C GLN A 275 2.16 -24.96 2.77
N TYR A 276 0.98 -25.07 2.19
CA TYR A 276 -0.27 -25.23 2.90
C TYR A 276 -1.22 -26.11 2.08
N LYS A 277 -2.18 -26.77 2.72
CA LYS A 277 -3.13 -27.66 2.03
C LYS A 277 -4.51 -27.04 1.90
N ILE A 278 -5.14 -27.35 0.77
CA ILE A 278 -6.53 -27.02 0.47
C ILE A 278 -7.26 -28.28 0.00
N LYS A 279 -8.59 -28.30 0.18
CA LYS A 279 -9.44 -29.42 -0.23
C LYS A 279 -10.40 -28.99 -1.32
N ALA A 280 -10.55 -29.81 -2.36
CA ALA A 280 -11.54 -29.62 -3.41
C ALA A 280 -12.95 -29.94 -2.88
N VAL A 281 -13.84 -28.95 -2.83
CA VAL A 281 -15.18 -29.08 -2.23
C VAL A 281 -16.33 -28.89 -3.22
N ASN A 282 -16.08 -28.26 -4.37
CA ASN A 282 -17.08 -28.04 -5.41
C ASN A 282 -16.54 -28.44 -6.78
N LYS A 283 -17.37 -29.13 -7.58
CA LYS A 283 -17.03 -29.46 -8.97
C LYS A 283 -17.14 -28.23 -9.87
N GLY A 284 -16.23 -28.09 -10.82
CA GLY A 284 -16.26 -26.98 -11.76
C GLY A 284 -14.88 -26.59 -12.28
N ILE A 285 -14.84 -25.50 -13.04
CA ILE A 285 -13.62 -24.87 -13.53
C ILE A 285 -13.47 -23.56 -12.76
N PHE A 286 -12.41 -23.44 -11.96
CA PHE A 286 -12.17 -22.28 -11.11
C PHE A 286 -10.93 -21.53 -11.58
N ALA A 287 -11.02 -20.19 -11.61
CA ALA A 287 -9.85 -19.36 -11.78
C ALA A 287 -8.93 -19.52 -10.57
N THR A 288 -7.62 -19.66 -10.81
CA THR A 288 -6.61 -19.57 -9.76
C THR A 288 -6.12 -18.12 -9.70
N PRO A 289 -6.41 -17.36 -8.63
CA PRO A 289 -5.96 -15.99 -8.53
C PRO A 289 -4.44 -15.88 -8.58
N ALA A 290 -3.94 -14.76 -9.12
CA ALA A 290 -2.53 -14.45 -9.11
C ALA A 290 -2.04 -14.27 -7.66
N ILE A 291 -1.00 -15.00 -7.28
CA ILE A 291 -0.32 -14.77 -6.00
C ILE A 291 0.31 -13.37 -6.02
N TYR A 292 0.17 -12.65 -4.91
CA TYR A 292 0.70 -11.31 -4.75
C TYR A 292 1.66 -11.27 -3.56
N SER A 293 2.72 -10.47 -3.67
CA SER A 293 3.60 -10.18 -2.54
C SER A 293 4.11 -8.76 -2.61
N GLU A 294 4.29 -8.12 -1.46
CA GLU A 294 4.89 -6.78 -1.37
C GLU A 294 5.71 -6.63 -0.09
N ALA A 295 6.68 -5.72 -0.13
CA ALA A 295 7.32 -5.21 1.08
C ALA A 295 6.43 -4.12 1.69
N MET A 296 5.91 -4.34 2.89
CA MET A 296 4.90 -3.47 3.51
C MET A 296 5.35 -2.02 3.71
N TYR A 297 6.66 -1.78 3.78
CA TYR A 297 7.25 -0.45 3.97
C TYR A 297 8.07 0.04 2.76
N ASP A 298 8.16 -0.76 1.71
CA ASP A 298 8.70 -0.39 0.40
C ASP A 298 7.81 -0.93 -0.74
N PRO A 299 6.64 -0.30 -0.98
CA PRO A 299 5.67 -0.76 -1.97
C PRO A 299 6.20 -0.89 -3.41
N GLN A 300 7.39 -0.36 -3.72
CA GLN A 300 8.03 -0.57 -5.03
C GLN A 300 8.63 -1.96 -5.18
N THR A 301 8.85 -2.67 -4.07
CA THR A 301 9.28 -4.08 -4.04
C THR A 301 8.04 -4.96 -3.92
N TYR A 302 7.61 -5.55 -5.04
CA TYR A 302 6.43 -6.41 -5.10
C TYR A 302 6.53 -7.47 -6.20
N TYR A 303 5.65 -8.45 -6.12
CA TYR A 303 5.45 -9.50 -7.10
C TYR A 303 3.96 -9.66 -7.37
N ARG A 304 3.60 -9.83 -8.64
CA ARG A 304 2.27 -10.27 -9.05
C ARG A 304 2.40 -11.42 -10.05
N GLY A 305 1.88 -12.57 -9.68
CA GLY A 305 1.87 -13.75 -10.54
C GLY A 305 0.86 -13.65 -11.68
N THR A 306 0.63 -14.77 -12.34
CA THR A 306 -0.40 -14.90 -13.37
C THR A 306 -1.65 -15.55 -12.81
N ILE A 307 -2.80 -15.24 -13.42
CA ILE A 307 -4.05 -15.96 -13.20
C ILE A 307 -3.99 -17.27 -13.98
N GLY A 308 -4.44 -18.36 -13.40
CA GLY A 308 -4.58 -19.65 -14.07
C GLY A 308 -5.97 -20.23 -13.91
N SER A 309 -6.07 -21.54 -14.08
CA SER A 309 -7.30 -22.29 -13.86
C SER A 309 -7.00 -23.66 -13.24
N ILE A 310 -7.90 -24.13 -12.40
CA ILE A 310 -7.88 -25.48 -11.84
C ILE A 310 -9.27 -26.12 -12.00
N ILE A 311 -9.29 -27.40 -12.39
CA ILE A 311 -10.51 -28.16 -12.65
C ILE A 311 -10.76 -29.13 -11.49
N VAL A 312 -11.98 -29.15 -10.97
CA VAL A 312 -12.45 -30.15 -9.99
C VAL A 312 -13.52 -31.02 -10.66
N GLU A 313 -13.24 -32.32 -10.80
CA GLU A 313 -14.13 -33.32 -11.41
C GLU A 313 -14.90 -34.20 -10.44
#